data_AF-A0A5D4LYH4-F1
#
_entry.id   AF-A0A5D4LYH4-F1
#
_cell.length_a   1.000
_cell.length_b   1.000
_cell.length_c   1.000
_cell.angle_alpha   90.00
_cell.angle_beta   90.00
_cell.angle_gamma   90.00
#
_symmetry.space_group_name_H-M   'P 1'
#
loop_
_entity.id
_entity.type
_entity.pdbx_description
1 polymer ?
#
loop_
_entity_poly.entity_id
_entity_poly.type
_entity_poly.pdbx_seq_one_letter_code
_entity_poly.pdbx_strand_id
1 'polypeptide(L)'
;MLTALDKNLQWTTLIRLSDQEVADLKGCKFYCPECHSPVIIKAGEIKIPHFAHLSGTDCGGSTEPETSIHMKGKKLLFQHFSSLISTVSLEQYLPSIQQRPDVYISLKDKSYAVEFQCAAISSDDFLVRTKGYQNKGIEPVWILGSRINMKGAGPRISLPHWQQQFIRYSPHAGYWISYLDADKESMLFYYNLTSLSARLFTSEVIILPLTSVLFPFQLPFKNKKNLQFEVYRNSNDTWIKNKLMYNSGVNDRFLKALYLNRDHLLSIPDFIGVPTEHTLLFISHPIEWQYYVWNDGFRKKSKGSIVRFWELYNFFLRRMSSGFIRCRSLPLVREEMKVEALKEYLMILVKRGIIKEIRNEEYYVTGTHTK
;
A
#
# COMPACT_ATOMS: atom_id res chain seq x y z
N MET A 1 -2.00 -25.66 6.14
CA MET A 1 -2.57 -25.45 4.80
C MET A 1 -3.92 -26.10 4.72
N LEU A 2 -4.80 -25.58 3.89
CA LEU A 2 -6.17 -26.07 3.69
C LEU A 2 -6.29 -27.00 2.47
N THR A 3 -5.20 -27.15 1.71
CA THR A 3 -5.07 -28.08 0.58
C THR A 3 -3.77 -28.90 0.67
N ALA A 4 -3.78 -30.11 0.09
CA ALA A 4 -2.62 -30.98 -0.05
C ALA A 4 -2.77 -31.89 -1.27
N LEU A 5 -1.69 -32.56 -1.66
CA LEU A 5 -1.71 -33.63 -2.67
C LEU A 5 -1.97 -34.98 -1.99
N ASP A 6 -2.87 -35.80 -2.53
CA ASP A 6 -3.07 -37.17 -2.08
C ASP A 6 -1.97 -38.13 -2.63
N LYS A 7 -2.09 -39.42 -2.33
CA LYS A 7 -1.18 -40.48 -2.84
C LYS A 7 -1.12 -40.58 -4.37
N ASN A 8 -2.13 -40.08 -5.08
CA ASN A 8 -2.23 -40.08 -6.53
C ASN A 8 -1.85 -38.70 -7.12
N LEU A 9 -1.26 -37.81 -6.31
CA LEU A 9 -0.90 -36.44 -6.66
C LEU A 9 -2.11 -35.59 -7.10
N GLN A 10 -3.30 -35.91 -6.59
CA GLN A 10 -4.52 -35.13 -6.81
C GLN A 10 -4.73 -34.13 -5.67
N TRP A 11 -5.23 -32.95 -6.02
CA TRP A 11 -5.52 -31.89 -5.06
C TRP A 11 -6.70 -32.28 -4.17
N THR A 12 -6.47 -32.24 -2.85
CA THR A 12 -7.48 -32.50 -1.82
C THR A 12 -7.63 -31.29 -0.92
N THR A 13 -8.88 -30.92 -0.60
CA THR A 13 -9.20 -29.90 0.40
C THR A 13 -10.10 -30.49 1.48
N LEU A 14 -9.89 -30.08 2.73
CA LEU A 14 -10.72 -30.53 3.86
C LEU A 14 -11.91 -29.60 4.12
N ILE A 15 -11.98 -28.43 3.48
CA ILE A 15 -12.98 -27.39 3.81
C ILE A 15 -14.42 -27.80 3.48
N ARG A 16 -14.59 -28.64 2.46
CA ARG A 16 -15.90 -29.08 1.94
C ARG A 16 -16.34 -30.42 2.51
N LEU A 17 -15.53 -31.02 3.38
CA LEU A 17 -15.79 -32.32 3.96
C LEU A 17 -16.48 -32.17 5.33
N SER A 18 -17.38 -33.10 5.62
CA SER A 18 -17.96 -33.30 6.95
C SER A 18 -16.92 -33.84 7.93
N ASP A 19 -17.19 -33.72 9.23
CA ASP A 19 -16.28 -34.23 10.27
C ASP A 19 -16.03 -35.74 10.15
N GLN A 20 -17.04 -36.50 9.69
CA GLN A 20 -16.90 -37.93 9.43
C GLN A 20 -15.97 -38.19 8.24
N GLU A 21 -16.17 -37.50 7.11
CA GLU A 21 -15.29 -37.64 5.94
C GLU A 21 -13.84 -37.24 6.27
N VAL A 22 -13.64 -36.20 7.08
CA VAL A 22 -12.31 -35.82 7.57
C VAL A 22 -11.72 -36.91 8.47
N ALA A 23 -12.53 -37.53 9.33
CA ALA A 23 -12.09 -38.62 10.19
C ALA A 23 -11.68 -39.85 9.38
N ASP A 24 -12.42 -40.18 8.32
CA ASP A 24 -12.13 -41.32 7.43
C ASP A 24 -10.82 -41.13 6.65
N LEU A 25 -10.43 -39.88 6.38
CA LEU A 25 -9.15 -39.55 5.75
C LEU A 25 -7.96 -39.58 6.74
N LYS A 26 -8.19 -39.66 8.07
CA LYS A 26 -7.09 -39.75 9.04
C LYS A 26 -6.34 -41.07 8.84
N GLY A 27 -5.03 -40.96 8.61
CA GLY A 27 -4.15 -42.11 8.33
C GLY A 27 -3.85 -42.31 6.84
N CYS A 28 -4.56 -41.62 5.95
CA CYS A 28 -4.16 -41.53 4.54
C CYS A 28 -2.89 -40.67 4.38
N LYS A 29 -2.12 -40.95 3.33
CA LYS A 29 -0.90 -40.21 3.00
C LYS A 29 -1.23 -38.98 2.17
N PHE A 30 -0.77 -37.84 2.65
CA PHE A 30 -0.85 -36.56 1.97
C PHE A 30 0.52 -35.91 1.89
N TYR A 31 0.72 -35.07 0.89
CA TYR A 31 1.99 -34.41 0.59
C TYR A 31 1.78 -32.92 0.39
N CYS A 32 2.74 -32.13 0.87
CA CYS A 32 2.77 -30.69 0.62
C CYS A 32 3.02 -30.43 -0.88
N PRO A 33 2.23 -29.56 -1.55
CA PRO A 33 2.43 -29.28 -2.97
C PRO A 33 3.70 -28.46 -3.28
N GLU A 34 4.34 -27.89 -2.27
CA GLU A 34 5.55 -27.07 -2.43
C GLU A 34 6.82 -27.89 -2.22
N CYS A 35 6.98 -28.51 -1.05
CA CYS A 35 8.18 -29.27 -0.70
C CYS A 35 8.04 -30.79 -0.89
N HIS A 36 6.85 -31.26 -1.27
CA HIS A 36 6.53 -32.69 -1.45
C HIS A 36 6.74 -33.55 -0.19
N SER A 37 6.98 -32.93 0.97
CA SER A 37 7.13 -33.63 2.24
C SER A 37 5.76 -34.11 2.75
N PRO A 38 5.71 -35.22 3.51
CA PRO A 38 4.47 -35.71 4.10
C PRO A 38 3.82 -34.68 5.03
N VAL A 39 2.49 -34.59 4.97
CA VAL A 39 1.66 -33.76 5.85
C VAL A 39 0.58 -34.61 6.52
N ILE A 40 0.17 -34.20 7.72
CA ILE A 40 -0.86 -34.87 8.51
C ILE A 40 -2.12 -34.02 8.64
N ILE A 41 -3.28 -34.67 8.74
CA ILE A 41 -4.54 -33.99 9.04
C ILE A 41 -4.58 -33.64 10.53
N LYS A 42 -4.79 -32.35 10.83
CA LYS A 42 -5.14 -31.85 12.16
C LYS A 42 -6.59 -31.39 12.14
N ALA A 43 -7.44 -32.07 12.91
CA ALA A 43 -8.86 -31.76 13.07
C ALA A 43 -9.28 -32.01 14.53
N GLY A 44 -10.15 -31.16 15.05
CA GLY A 44 -10.77 -31.29 16.37
C GLY A 44 -11.96 -30.34 16.49
N GLU A 45 -12.79 -30.48 17.52
CA GLU A 45 -14.11 -29.82 17.64
C GLU A 45 -14.07 -28.29 17.43
N ILE A 46 -12.98 -27.63 17.83
CA ILE A 46 -12.83 -26.16 17.74
C ILE A 46 -11.99 -25.73 16.52
N LYS A 47 -11.16 -26.62 15.97
CA LYS A 47 -10.14 -26.25 14.97
C LYS A 47 -10.60 -26.62 13.57
N ILE A 48 -10.52 -25.65 12.65
CA ILE A 48 -10.70 -25.88 11.21
C ILE A 48 -9.78 -27.03 10.77
N PRO A 49 -10.33 -28.11 10.18
CA PRO A 49 -9.52 -29.18 9.62
C PRO A 49 -8.49 -28.66 8.61
N HIS A 50 -7.23 -28.99 8.82
CA HIS A 50 -6.12 -28.54 7.97
C HIS A 50 -5.02 -29.59 7.89
N PHE A 51 -4.18 -29.48 6.86
CA PHE A 51 -2.94 -30.24 6.76
C PHE A 51 -1.79 -29.48 7.43
N ALA A 52 -0.96 -30.20 8.18
CA ALA A 52 0.20 -29.66 8.86
C ALA A 52 1.43 -30.51 8.56
N HIS A 53 2.57 -29.84 8.36
CA HIS A 53 3.86 -30.52 8.35
C HIS A 53 4.16 -31.16 9.71
N LEU A 54 4.96 -32.22 9.70
CA LEU A 54 5.57 -32.77 10.90
C LEU A 54 6.60 -31.78 11.46
N SER A 55 6.73 -31.73 12.78
CA SER A 55 7.69 -30.85 13.46
C SER A 55 9.11 -31.08 12.91
N GLY A 56 9.80 -29.99 12.56
CA GLY A 56 11.16 -30.04 11.99
C GLY A 56 11.24 -30.16 10.47
N THR A 57 10.11 -30.13 9.76
CA THR A 57 10.12 -30.04 8.28
C THR A 57 10.33 -28.59 7.85
N ASP A 58 11.43 -28.32 7.14
CA ASP A 58 11.64 -27.03 6.48
C ASP A 58 10.87 -26.97 5.16
N CYS A 59 9.89 -26.06 5.10
CA CYS A 59 9.12 -25.79 3.90
C CYS A 59 9.21 -24.30 3.56
N GLY A 60 9.99 -23.97 2.53
CA GLY A 60 10.21 -22.58 2.09
C GLY A 60 8.95 -21.84 1.62
N GLY A 61 7.85 -22.55 1.33
CA GLY A 61 6.58 -21.95 0.93
C GLY A 61 5.62 -21.61 2.09
N SER A 62 5.98 -21.91 3.34
CA SER A 62 5.22 -21.52 4.53
C SER A 62 5.96 -20.45 5.32
N THR A 63 5.91 -19.20 4.85
CA THR A 63 6.60 -18.06 5.51
C THR A 63 5.90 -17.57 6.80
N GLU A 64 4.61 -17.91 7.01
CA GLU A 64 3.86 -17.55 8.21
C GLU A 64 3.35 -18.82 8.93
N PRO A 65 3.44 -18.91 10.27
CA PRO A 65 2.72 -19.91 11.03
C PRO A 65 1.22 -19.73 10.80
N GLU A 66 0.56 -20.72 10.19
CA GLU A 66 -0.88 -20.65 10.01
C GLU A 66 -1.61 -20.64 11.35
N THR A 67 -2.12 -19.47 11.72
CA THR A 67 -2.98 -19.29 12.89
C THR A 67 -4.42 -19.69 12.56
N SER A 68 -5.23 -19.96 13.59
CA SER A 68 -6.66 -20.24 13.42
C SER A 68 -7.40 -19.11 12.70
N ILE A 69 -7.04 -17.85 13.00
CA ILE A 69 -7.64 -16.68 12.34
C ILE A 69 -7.23 -16.58 10.86
N HIS A 70 -5.98 -16.91 10.54
CA HIS A 70 -5.51 -16.96 9.16
C HIS A 70 -6.29 -18.01 8.35
N MET A 71 -6.40 -19.25 8.86
CA MET A 71 -7.19 -20.31 8.22
C MET A 71 -8.67 -19.94 8.07
N LYS A 72 -9.27 -19.32 9.09
CA LYS A 72 -10.66 -18.83 9.05
C LYS A 72 -10.84 -17.79 7.95
N GLY A 73 -9.98 -16.78 7.89
CA GLY A 73 -10.06 -15.74 6.87
C GLY A 73 -9.88 -16.26 5.45
N LYS A 74 -8.91 -17.16 5.21
CA LYS A 74 -8.76 -17.82 3.90
C LYS A 74 -10.02 -18.58 3.49
N LYS A 75 -10.57 -19.38 4.41
CA LYS A 75 -11.81 -20.13 4.18
C LYS A 75 -12.97 -19.20 3.83
N LEU A 76 -13.16 -18.12 4.58
CA LEU A 76 -14.20 -17.12 4.32
C LEU A 76 -14.04 -16.46 2.95
N LEU A 77 -12.84 -16.02 2.60
CA LEU A 77 -12.55 -15.42 1.29
C LEU A 77 -12.81 -16.40 0.15
N PHE A 78 -12.34 -17.64 0.29
CA PHE A 78 -12.57 -18.69 -0.71
C PHE A 78 -14.06 -18.97 -0.91
N GLN A 79 -14.81 -19.18 0.18
CA GLN A 79 -16.24 -19.44 0.12
C GLN A 79 -17.00 -18.27 -0.49
N HIS A 80 -16.69 -17.04 -0.06
CA HIS A 80 -17.31 -15.82 -0.57
C HIS A 80 -17.08 -15.66 -2.08
N PHE A 81 -15.83 -15.69 -2.53
CA PHE A 81 -15.53 -15.51 -3.96
C PHE A 81 -16.03 -16.69 -4.81
N SER A 82 -16.03 -17.92 -4.29
CA SER A 82 -16.64 -19.08 -4.98
C SER A 82 -18.15 -18.93 -5.16
N SER A 83 -18.83 -18.16 -4.29
CA SER A 83 -20.27 -17.89 -4.45
C SER A 83 -20.56 -16.90 -5.59
N LEU A 84 -19.56 -16.11 -6.01
CA LEU A 84 -19.68 -15.07 -7.02
C LEU A 84 -19.06 -15.46 -8.37
N ILE A 85 -18.05 -16.32 -8.35
CA ILE A 85 -17.17 -16.62 -9.49
C ILE A 85 -16.99 -18.14 -9.58
N SER A 86 -17.15 -18.68 -10.78
CA SER A 86 -17.04 -20.13 -11.03
C SER A 86 -15.63 -20.67 -10.88
N THR A 87 -14.61 -19.90 -11.28
CA THR A 87 -13.21 -20.33 -11.32
C THR A 87 -12.43 -19.74 -10.15
N VAL A 88 -12.60 -20.37 -8.99
CA VAL A 88 -11.90 -20.00 -7.75
C VAL A 88 -11.24 -21.25 -7.16
N SER A 89 -9.95 -21.14 -6.87
CA SER A 89 -9.14 -22.22 -6.32
C SER A 89 -8.49 -21.77 -5.01
N LEU A 90 -8.54 -22.63 -3.99
CA LEU A 90 -7.86 -22.38 -2.73
C LEU A 90 -6.42 -22.87 -2.83
N GLU A 91 -5.46 -22.05 -2.39
CA GLU A 91 -4.05 -22.46 -2.25
C GLU A 91 -3.46 -23.14 -3.50
N GLN A 92 -3.82 -22.64 -4.68
CA GLN A 92 -3.32 -23.16 -5.95
C GLN A 92 -1.81 -22.90 -6.06
N TYR A 93 -1.01 -23.96 -6.11
CA TYR A 93 0.43 -23.79 -6.34
C TYR A 93 0.71 -23.33 -7.77
N LEU A 94 1.59 -22.34 -7.92
CA LEU A 94 2.03 -21.75 -9.17
C LEU A 94 3.52 -22.07 -9.38
N PRO A 95 3.88 -23.22 -9.99
CA PRO A 95 5.26 -23.71 -10.04
C PRO A 95 6.23 -22.72 -10.68
N SER A 96 5.78 -22.01 -11.73
CA SER A 96 6.62 -21.08 -12.49
C SER A 96 7.11 -19.86 -11.71
N ILE A 97 6.53 -19.60 -10.54
CA ILE A 97 6.95 -18.55 -9.61
C ILE A 97 7.17 -19.08 -8.19
N GLN A 98 7.00 -20.40 -7.99
CA GLN A 98 7.09 -21.08 -6.69
C GLN A 98 6.27 -20.39 -5.59
N GLN A 99 5.07 -19.93 -5.94
CA GLN A 99 4.17 -19.23 -5.01
C GLN A 99 2.82 -19.94 -4.92
N ARG A 100 2.13 -19.71 -3.82
CA ARG A 100 0.80 -20.26 -3.54
C ARG A 100 -0.07 -19.16 -2.93
N PRO A 101 -0.87 -18.44 -3.73
CA PRO A 101 -1.81 -17.48 -3.18
C PRO A 101 -2.85 -18.19 -2.33
N ASP A 102 -3.32 -17.53 -1.29
CA ASP A 102 -4.38 -18.08 -0.44
C ASP A 102 -5.65 -18.40 -1.23
N VAL A 103 -6.04 -17.51 -2.14
CA VAL A 103 -7.12 -17.76 -3.11
C VAL A 103 -6.68 -17.29 -4.50
N TYR A 104 -6.76 -18.19 -5.47
CA TYR A 104 -6.56 -17.88 -6.88
C TYR A 104 -7.92 -17.73 -7.57
N ILE A 105 -8.10 -16.65 -8.32
CA ILE A 105 -9.35 -16.34 -9.04
C ILE A 105 -9.03 -16.16 -10.52
N SER A 106 -9.76 -16.85 -11.39
CA SER A 106 -9.73 -16.61 -12.83
C SER A 106 -11.06 -16.03 -13.28
N LEU A 107 -11.04 -14.78 -13.73
CA LEU A 107 -12.21 -14.02 -14.17
C LEU A 107 -11.99 -13.48 -15.59
N LYS A 108 -12.64 -14.11 -16.57
CA LYS A 108 -12.43 -13.84 -18.00
C LYS A 108 -10.94 -13.98 -18.34
N ASP A 109 -10.34 -12.95 -18.94
CA ASP A 109 -8.93 -12.91 -19.35
C ASP A 109 -7.99 -12.39 -18.25
N LYS A 110 -8.45 -12.31 -17.00
CA LYS A 110 -7.66 -11.82 -15.87
C LYS A 110 -7.60 -12.85 -14.74
N SER A 111 -6.42 -12.95 -14.15
CA SER A 111 -6.17 -13.77 -12.97
C SER A 111 -5.81 -12.90 -11.78
N TYR A 112 -6.21 -13.33 -10.59
CA TYR A 112 -5.95 -12.63 -9.34
C TYR A 112 -5.38 -13.59 -8.31
N ALA A 113 -4.38 -13.12 -7.58
CA ALA A 113 -3.78 -13.81 -6.43
C ALA A 113 -4.22 -13.06 -5.17
N VAL A 114 -5.25 -13.56 -4.48
CA VAL A 114 -5.71 -12.99 -3.21
C VAL A 114 -4.87 -13.54 -2.07
N GLU A 115 -4.35 -12.65 -1.25
CA GLU A 115 -3.47 -12.95 -0.12
C GLU A 115 -4.06 -12.35 1.16
N PHE A 116 -4.24 -13.16 2.20
CA PHE A 116 -4.75 -12.75 3.50
C PHE A 116 -3.64 -12.71 4.54
N GLN A 117 -3.12 -11.52 4.83
CA GLN A 117 -1.94 -11.35 5.66
C GLN A 117 -2.31 -10.94 7.10
N CYS A 118 -2.09 -11.82 8.08
CA CYS A 118 -2.42 -11.60 9.49
C CYS A 118 -1.26 -11.03 10.32
N ALA A 119 -0.02 -11.45 10.03
CA ALA A 119 1.19 -10.96 10.69
C ALA A 119 1.99 -9.96 9.84
N ALA A 120 3.01 -9.33 10.42
CA ALA A 120 3.94 -8.52 9.65
C ALA A 120 4.78 -9.41 8.71
N ILE A 121 4.90 -8.98 7.46
CA ILE A 121 5.77 -9.59 6.44
C ILE A 121 6.97 -8.66 6.18
N SER A 122 8.12 -9.24 5.85
CA SER A 122 9.28 -8.44 5.46
C SER A 122 9.01 -7.71 4.13
N SER A 123 9.73 -6.61 3.91
CA SER A 123 9.58 -5.83 2.67
C SER A 123 10.02 -6.63 1.45
N ASP A 124 11.06 -7.46 1.62
CA ASP A 124 11.63 -8.26 0.55
C ASP A 124 10.68 -9.41 0.18
N ASP A 125 10.12 -10.12 1.17
CA ASP A 125 9.16 -11.20 0.92
C ASP A 125 7.88 -10.67 0.25
N PHE A 126 7.36 -9.54 0.71
CA PHE A 126 6.21 -8.89 0.10
C PHE A 126 6.48 -8.52 -1.37
N LEU A 127 7.67 -7.99 -1.65
CA LEU A 127 8.06 -7.59 -3.00
C LEU A 127 8.24 -8.82 -3.92
N VAL A 128 8.93 -9.87 -3.45
CA VAL A 128 9.12 -11.13 -4.20
C VAL A 128 7.77 -11.74 -4.58
N ARG A 129 6.84 -11.83 -3.62
CA ARG A 129 5.48 -12.35 -3.88
C ARG A 129 4.72 -11.48 -4.87
N THR A 130 4.63 -10.19 -4.59
CA THR A 130 3.91 -9.24 -5.44
C THR A 130 4.45 -9.22 -6.87
N LYS A 131 5.78 -9.21 -7.04
CA LYS A 131 6.41 -9.23 -8.37
C LYS A 131 6.28 -10.57 -9.08
N GLY A 132 6.32 -11.68 -8.35
CA GLY A 132 6.05 -13.01 -8.92
C GLY A 132 4.70 -13.05 -9.62
N TYR A 133 3.64 -12.61 -8.95
CA TYR A 133 2.30 -12.51 -9.55
C TYR A 133 2.27 -11.55 -10.74
N GLN A 134 2.75 -10.32 -10.57
CA GLN A 134 2.74 -9.30 -11.63
C GLN A 134 3.45 -9.76 -12.90
N ASN A 135 4.61 -10.41 -12.77
CA ASN A 135 5.41 -10.91 -13.90
C ASN A 135 4.70 -12.04 -14.68
N LYS A 136 3.68 -12.67 -14.10
CA LYS A 136 2.82 -13.67 -14.75
C LYS A 136 1.49 -13.10 -15.23
N GLY A 137 1.30 -11.78 -15.18
CA GLY A 137 0.03 -11.15 -15.50
C GLY A 137 -1.09 -11.44 -14.49
N ILE A 138 -0.73 -11.89 -13.28
CA ILE A 138 -1.65 -12.15 -12.19
C ILE A 138 -1.69 -10.91 -11.29
N GLU A 139 -2.88 -10.35 -11.07
CA GLU A 139 -3.08 -9.18 -10.23
C GLU A 139 -3.05 -9.59 -8.74
N PRO A 140 -2.06 -9.15 -7.94
CA PRO A 140 -2.03 -9.45 -6.51
C PRO A 140 -3.12 -8.65 -5.78
N VAL A 141 -3.88 -9.28 -4.90
CA VAL A 141 -4.94 -8.69 -4.07
C VAL A 141 -4.67 -9.02 -2.59
N TRP A 142 -3.94 -8.13 -1.93
CA TRP A 142 -3.60 -8.27 -0.52
C TRP A 142 -4.67 -7.69 0.40
N ILE A 143 -5.07 -8.46 1.40
CA ILE A 143 -6.06 -8.13 2.41
C ILE A 143 -5.44 -8.36 3.78
N LEU A 144 -5.49 -7.36 4.67
CA LEU A 144 -4.89 -7.45 5.99
C LEU A 144 -5.87 -8.01 7.03
N GLY A 145 -5.42 -8.92 7.90
CA GLY A 145 -6.21 -9.43 9.03
C GLY A 145 -6.00 -8.67 10.35
N SER A 146 -4.93 -7.88 10.44
CA SER A 146 -4.61 -7.10 11.65
C SER A 146 -5.54 -5.90 11.80
N ARG A 147 -6.00 -5.58 13.01
CA ARG A 147 -6.79 -4.35 13.23
C ARG A 147 -5.96 -3.09 12.93
N ILE A 148 -6.61 -2.09 12.33
CA ILE A 148 -6.00 -0.78 12.14
C ILE A 148 -5.91 -0.02 13.48
N ASN A 149 -4.83 0.76 13.65
CA ASN A 149 -4.68 1.61 14.82
C ASN A 149 -5.34 2.97 14.57
N MET A 150 -6.55 3.17 15.09
CA MET A 150 -7.20 4.48 15.13
C MET A 150 -6.45 5.43 16.08
N LYS A 151 -6.34 6.72 15.74
CA LYS A 151 -5.61 7.71 16.55
C LYS A 151 -6.42 8.98 16.80
N GLY A 152 -6.74 9.23 18.07
CA GLY A 152 -7.42 10.45 18.53
C GLY A 152 -8.89 10.54 18.06
N ALA A 153 -9.49 11.72 18.19
CA ALA A 153 -10.81 12.00 17.66
C ALA A 153 -10.72 12.35 16.17
N GLY A 154 -11.48 11.62 15.33
CA GLY A 154 -11.56 11.84 13.88
C GLY A 154 -11.11 10.65 13.03
N PRO A 155 -11.16 10.76 11.69
CA PRO A 155 -10.88 9.67 10.75
C PRO A 155 -9.37 9.48 10.53
N ARG A 156 -8.60 9.43 11.62
CA ARG A 156 -7.15 9.33 11.61
C ARG A 156 -6.69 7.92 11.94
N ILE A 157 -5.86 7.37 11.07
CA ILE A 157 -5.30 6.02 11.18
C ILE A 157 -3.78 6.10 11.23
N SER A 158 -3.17 5.21 12.02
CA SER A 158 -1.72 5.04 12.08
C SER A 158 -1.32 3.76 11.36
N LEU A 159 -0.65 3.91 10.22
CA LEU A 159 -0.11 2.79 9.44
C LEU A 159 1.41 2.68 9.69
N PRO A 160 1.90 1.65 10.38
CA PRO A 160 3.33 1.33 10.43
C PRO A 160 3.86 1.01 9.02
N HIS A 161 5.18 1.11 8.84
CA HIS A 161 5.81 1.00 7.53
C HIS A 161 5.44 -0.28 6.77
N TRP A 162 5.38 -1.43 7.46
CA TRP A 162 5.01 -2.69 6.85
C TRP A 162 3.59 -2.69 6.27
N GLN A 163 2.61 -2.06 6.94
CA GLN A 163 1.24 -1.95 6.41
C GLN A 163 1.14 -1.00 5.21
N GLN A 164 2.02 0.00 5.12
CA GLN A 164 1.96 0.96 4.01
C GLN A 164 2.23 0.31 2.65
N GLN A 165 2.97 -0.80 2.61
CA GLN A 165 3.30 -1.54 1.38
C GLN A 165 2.05 -2.11 0.69
N PHE A 166 0.96 -2.29 1.45
CA PHE A 166 -0.32 -2.81 1.01
C PHE A 166 -1.23 -1.72 0.42
N ILE A 167 -0.82 -0.44 0.48
CA ILE A 167 -1.59 0.66 -0.10
C ILE A 167 -1.62 0.52 -1.63
N ARG A 168 -2.83 0.64 -2.18
CA ARG A 168 -3.14 0.61 -3.60
C ARG A 168 -3.60 1.98 -4.05
N TYR A 169 -3.63 2.18 -5.36
CA TYR A 169 -4.18 3.39 -5.97
C TYR A 169 -5.26 3.04 -6.99
N SER A 170 -6.35 3.82 -7.00
CA SER A 170 -7.27 3.87 -8.13
C SER A 170 -7.70 5.32 -8.39
N PRO A 171 -7.89 5.73 -9.66
CA PRO A 171 -8.34 7.09 -9.96
C PRO A 171 -9.64 7.48 -9.25
N HIS A 172 -10.56 6.53 -9.09
CA HIS A 172 -11.88 6.73 -8.51
C HIS A 172 -11.85 6.82 -6.98
N ALA A 173 -11.13 5.94 -6.27
CA ALA A 173 -11.13 5.89 -4.80
C ALA A 173 -9.89 6.55 -4.15
N GLY A 174 -8.95 7.03 -4.94
CA GLY A 174 -7.66 7.53 -4.47
C GLY A 174 -6.77 6.39 -3.97
N TYR A 175 -5.93 6.68 -2.97
CA TYR A 175 -5.15 5.67 -2.27
C TYR A 175 -6.03 4.90 -1.28
N TRP A 176 -5.86 3.58 -1.19
CA TRP A 176 -6.70 2.74 -0.33
C TRP A 176 -5.99 1.48 0.16
N ILE A 177 -6.53 0.88 1.21
CA ILE A 177 -6.07 -0.37 1.83
C ILE A 177 -7.27 -1.15 2.37
N SER A 178 -7.24 -2.48 2.28
CA SER A 178 -8.33 -3.37 2.67
C SER A 178 -7.96 -4.29 3.83
N TYR A 179 -8.94 -4.52 4.70
CA TYR A 179 -8.85 -5.43 5.84
C TYR A 179 -10.03 -6.38 5.87
N LEU A 180 -9.81 -7.59 6.39
CA LEU A 180 -10.86 -8.55 6.74
C LEU A 180 -10.89 -8.74 8.25
N ASP A 181 -12.01 -8.39 8.88
CA ASP A 181 -12.32 -8.84 10.23
C ASP A 181 -12.99 -10.22 10.12
N ALA A 182 -12.18 -11.27 10.24
CA ALA A 182 -12.65 -12.65 10.10
C ALA A 182 -13.61 -13.07 11.22
N ASP A 183 -13.63 -12.36 12.36
CA ASP A 183 -14.55 -12.67 13.46
C ASP A 183 -15.93 -12.08 13.24
N LYS A 184 -15.98 -10.88 12.64
CA LYS A 184 -17.23 -10.20 12.27
C LYS A 184 -17.69 -10.49 10.85
N GLU A 185 -16.91 -11.28 10.10
CA GLU A 185 -17.15 -11.58 8.68
C GLU A 185 -17.43 -10.30 7.86
N SER A 186 -16.57 -9.29 8.06
CA SER A 186 -16.73 -7.98 7.40
C SER A 186 -15.43 -7.52 6.77
N MET A 187 -15.55 -6.90 5.59
CA MET A 187 -14.46 -6.24 4.89
C MET A 187 -14.49 -4.76 5.19
N LEU A 188 -13.33 -4.21 5.53
CA LEU A 188 -13.13 -2.78 5.76
C LEU A 188 -12.23 -2.24 4.65
N PHE A 189 -12.67 -1.17 4.01
CA PHE A 189 -11.86 -0.45 3.03
C PHE A 189 -11.62 0.96 3.56
N TYR A 190 -10.36 1.27 3.83
CA TYR A 190 -9.91 2.63 4.10
C TYR A 190 -9.47 3.23 2.77
N TYR A 191 -10.18 4.22 2.28
CA TYR A 191 -9.96 4.83 0.97
C TYR A 191 -9.79 6.34 1.09
N ASN A 192 -9.44 7.00 -0.02
CA ASN A 192 -9.07 8.40 -0.05
C ASN A 192 -7.95 8.73 0.96
N LEU A 193 -6.98 7.82 1.09
CA LEU A 193 -5.89 7.94 2.05
C LEU A 193 -5.05 9.17 1.75
N THR A 194 -4.74 9.91 2.82
CA THR A 194 -4.12 11.22 2.75
C THR A 194 -3.11 11.32 3.90
N SER A 195 -1.83 11.51 3.62
CA SER A 195 -0.78 11.45 4.65
C SER A 195 -0.63 12.78 5.40
N LEU A 196 -0.64 12.72 6.74
CA LEU A 196 -0.31 13.84 7.63
C LEU A 196 1.13 13.77 8.12
N SER A 197 1.68 12.56 8.27
CA SER A 197 3.07 12.35 8.68
C SER A 197 3.63 11.04 8.11
N ALA A 198 4.81 10.62 8.57
CA ALA A 198 5.41 9.34 8.17
C ALA A 198 4.53 8.11 8.51
N ARG A 199 3.65 8.19 9.51
CA ARG A 199 2.78 7.06 9.92
C ARG A 199 1.31 7.42 10.06
N LEU A 200 0.96 8.71 10.13
CA LEU A 200 -0.40 9.18 10.36
C LEU A 200 -1.07 9.55 9.03
N PHE A 201 -2.29 9.07 8.84
CA PHE A 201 -3.09 9.30 7.64
C PHE A 201 -4.52 9.67 8.04
N THR A 202 -5.22 10.41 7.17
CA THR A 202 -6.67 10.51 7.17
C THR A 202 -7.25 9.59 6.11
N SER A 203 -8.46 9.10 6.33
CA SER A 203 -9.13 8.16 5.43
C SER A 203 -10.64 8.26 5.52
N GLU A 204 -11.34 8.00 4.42
CA GLU A 204 -12.73 7.57 4.49
C GLU A 204 -12.77 6.05 4.74
N VAL A 205 -13.83 5.55 5.38
CA VAL A 205 -13.98 4.11 5.65
C VAL A 205 -15.35 3.64 5.22
N ILE A 206 -15.37 2.49 4.54
CA ILE A 206 -16.59 1.73 4.31
C ILE A 206 -16.40 0.33 4.91
N ILE A 207 -17.41 -0.13 5.63
CA ILE A 207 -17.44 -1.45 6.26
C ILE A 207 -18.60 -2.19 5.61
N LEU A 208 -18.30 -3.33 5.01
CA LEU A 208 -19.28 -4.17 4.32
C LEU A 208 -19.31 -5.55 4.99
N PRO A 209 -20.49 -6.14 5.23
CA PRO A 209 -20.59 -7.58 5.42
C PRO A 209 -19.89 -8.28 4.25
N LEU A 210 -19.17 -9.37 4.51
CA LEU A 210 -18.40 -10.06 3.48
C LEU A 210 -19.30 -10.45 2.29
N THR A 211 -20.52 -10.91 2.57
CA THR A 211 -21.55 -11.26 1.58
C THR A 211 -21.92 -10.12 0.62
N SER A 212 -21.71 -8.86 0.99
CA SER A 212 -21.99 -7.69 0.15
C SER A 212 -20.77 -7.23 -0.67
N VAL A 213 -19.62 -7.89 -0.54
CA VAL A 213 -18.38 -7.49 -1.19
C VAL A 213 -18.35 -8.03 -2.63
N LEU A 214 -18.31 -7.13 -3.60
CA LEU A 214 -18.15 -7.51 -5.01
C LEU A 214 -16.69 -7.75 -5.38
N PHE A 215 -16.46 -8.54 -6.43
CA PHE A 215 -15.12 -8.78 -6.97
C PHE A 215 -15.07 -8.60 -8.50
N PRO A 216 -14.08 -7.86 -9.06
CA PRO A 216 -13.07 -7.06 -8.36
C PRO A 216 -13.70 -5.97 -7.48
N PHE A 217 -12.98 -5.52 -6.44
CA PHE A 217 -13.54 -4.59 -5.45
C PHE A 217 -14.05 -3.30 -6.10
N GLN A 218 -15.27 -2.90 -5.72
CA GLN A 218 -15.89 -1.65 -6.14
C GLN A 218 -15.91 -0.69 -4.95
N LEU A 219 -15.06 0.33 -5.02
CA LEU A 219 -14.93 1.33 -3.96
C LEU A 219 -15.74 2.60 -4.29
N PRO A 220 -16.22 3.33 -3.27
CA PRO A 220 -16.88 4.61 -3.48
C PRO A 220 -15.99 5.61 -4.21
N PHE A 221 -16.62 6.55 -4.92
CA PHE A 221 -15.90 7.68 -5.51
C PHE A 221 -15.36 8.60 -4.41
N LYS A 222 -14.07 8.92 -4.49
CA LYS A 222 -13.44 9.90 -3.61
C LYS A 222 -14.15 11.24 -3.76
N ASN A 223 -14.53 11.85 -2.64
CA ASN A 223 -15.22 13.13 -2.69
C ASN A 223 -14.20 14.25 -2.93
N LYS A 224 -14.26 14.92 -4.09
CA LYS A 224 -13.33 16.01 -4.46
C LYS A 224 -13.35 17.21 -3.49
N LYS A 225 -14.38 17.32 -2.65
CA LYS A 225 -14.68 18.52 -1.87
C LYS A 225 -13.81 18.74 -0.62
N ASN A 226 -13.07 17.76 -0.11
CA ASN A 226 -12.42 17.90 1.21
C ASN A 226 -10.99 17.34 1.26
N LEU A 227 -10.06 17.90 0.47
CA LEU A 227 -8.73 18.06 1.07
C LEU A 227 -8.95 18.97 2.27
N GLN A 228 -8.91 18.41 3.47
CA GLN A 228 -9.17 19.13 4.72
C GLN A 228 -8.05 20.14 4.94
N PHE A 229 -8.11 21.28 4.24
CA PHE A 229 -7.07 22.31 4.23
C PHE A 229 -6.69 22.74 5.65
N GLU A 230 -7.66 22.78 6.56
CA GLU A 230 -7.45 23.08 7.97
C GLU A 230 -6.66 21.97 8.69
N VAL A 231 -6.99 20.69 8.47
CA VAL A 231 -6.22 19.57 9.04
C VAL A 231 -4.79 19.57 8.52
N TYR A 232 -4.59 19.90 7.25
CA TYR A 232 -3.26 20.03 6.68
C TYR A 232 -2.48 21.22 7.20
N ARG A 233 -3.13 22.38 7.35
CA ARG A 233 -2.50 23.56 7.97
C ARG A 233 -2.04 23.24 9.40
N ASN A 234 -2.93 22.64 10.20
CA ASN A 234 -2.60 22.21 11.56
C ASN A 234 -1.47 21.16 11.58
N SER A 235 -1.45 20.25 10.58
CA SER A 235 -0.37 19.27 10.40
C SER A 235 0.96 19.95 10.08
N ASN A 236 0.97 20.93 9.18
CA ASN A 236 2.15 21.72 8.83
C ASN A 236 2.69 22.48 10.04
N ASP A 237 1.82 23.16 10.79
CA ASP A 237 2.21 23.93 11.99
C ASP A 237 2.80 23.00 13.06
N THR A 238 2.17 21.85 13.28
CA THR A 238 2.67 20.81 14.18
C THR A 238 4.03 20.29 13.72
N TRP A 239 4.20 20.04 12.42
CA TRP A 239 5.46 19.57 11.86
C TRP A 239 6.56 20.61 12.00
N ILE A 240 6.29 21.89 11.69
CA ILE A 240 7.23 23.01 11.86
C ILE A 240 7.68 23.11 13.32
N LYS A 241 6.73 23.14 14.27
CA LYS A 241 7.02 23.20 15.70
C LYS A 241 7.92 22.03 16.13
N ASN A 242 7.57 20.80 15.76
CA ASN A 242 8.35 19.63 16.12
C ASN A 242 9.75 19.62 15.48
N LYS A 243 9.85 20.09 14.22
CA LYS A 243 11.11 20.19 13.48
C LYS A 243 12.06 21.22 14.12
N LEU A 244 11.55 22.27 14.75
CA LEU A 244 12.36 23.25 15.49
C LEU A 244 12.71 22.79 16.91
N MET A 245 11.78 22.15 17.61
CA MET A 245 11.93 21.77 19.03
C MET A 245 12.82 20.54 19.25
N TYR A 246 12.67 19.51 18.41
CA TYR A 246 13.21 18.17 18.69
C TYR A 246 14.31 17.73 17.72
N ASN A 247 14.66 18.59 16.75
CA ASN A 247 15.62 18.23 15.73
C ASN A 247 17.00 18.80 16.05
N SER A 248 18.04 18.16 15.53
CA SER A 248 19.44 18.49 15.82
C SER A 248 19.96 19.73 15.06
N GLY A 249 19.08 20.70 14.78
CA GLY A 249 19.41 21.95 14.11
C GLY A 249 20.15 21.74 12.78
N VAL A 250 21.43 22.12 12.73
CA VAL A 250 22.31 22.03 11.55
C VAL A 250 22.59 20.61 11.05
N ASN A 251 22.37 19.59 11.88
CA ASN A 251 22.53 18.19 11.49
C ASN A 251 21.31 17.67 10.70
N ASP A 252 20.19 18.40 10.70
CA ASP A 252 19.07 18.11 9.82
C ASP A 252 19.33 18.64 8.40
N ARG A 253 19.20 17.75 7.40
CA ARG A 253 19.50 18.07 6.00
C ARG A 253 18.65 19.22 5.45
N PHE A 254 17.38 19.30 5.86
CA PHE A 254 16.48 20.33 5.38
C PHE A 254 16.76 21.67 6.05
N LEU A 255 16.94 21.70 7.37
CA LEU A 255 17.31 22.94 8.07
C LEU A 255 18.66 23.49 7.58
N LYS A 256 19.64 22.61 7.30
CA LYS A 256 20.90 23.00 6.66
C LYS A 256 20.69 23.58 5.26
N ALA A 257 19.80 23.00 4.46
CA ALA A 257 19.46 23.53 3.14
C ALA A 257 18.81 24.91 3.23
N LEU A 258 17.89 25.13 4.17
CA LEU A 258 17.30 26.46 4.41
C LEU A 258 18.38 27.47 4.79
N TYR A 259 19.24 27.13 5.75
CA TYR A 259 20.34 27.99 6.19
C TYR A 259 21.28 28.39 5.04
N LEU A 260 21.74 27.41 4.25
CA LEU A 260 22.64 27.65 3.11
C LEU A 260 22.01 28.53 2.02
N ASN A 261 20.69 28.49 1.88
CA ASN A 261 19.99 29.37 0.96
C ASN A 261 19.39 30.61 1.65
N ARG A 262 19.81 30.93 2.88
CA ARG A 262 19.37 32.11 3.66
C ARG A 262 17.85 32.19 3.89
N ASP A 263 17.19 31.04 3.99
CA ASP A 263 15.78 30.95 4.38
C ASP A 263 15.62 30.54 5.84
N HIS A 264 14.42 30.79 6.35
CA HIS A 264 14.01 30.35 7.67
C HIS A 264 12.69 29.57 7.58
N LEU A 265 12.54 28.54 8.40
CA LEU A 265 11.39 27.63 8.35
C LEU A 265 10.05 28.36 8.58
N LEU A 266 10.04 29.37 9.47
CA LEU A 266 8.87 30.20 9.75
C LEU A 266 8.58 31.26 8.67
N SER A 267 9.46 31.38 7.65
CA SER A 267 9.31 32.34 6.55
C SER A 267 9.10 31.65 5.20
N ILE A 268 8.74 30.37 5.21
CA ILE A 268 8.47 29.63 3.98
C ILE A 268 7.18 30.16 3.34
N PRO A 269 7.18 30.44 2.02
CA PRO A 269 5.99 30.87 1.31
C PRO A 269 4.78 29.93 1.43
N ASP A 270 3.57 30.48 1.38
CA ASP A 270 2.30 29.74 1.58
C ASP A 270 1.95 28.79 0.41
N PHE A 271 2.65 28.89 -0.72
CA PHE A 271 2.59 27.96 -1.83
C PHE A 271 3.48 26.72 -1.63
N ILE A 272 4.22 26.63 -0.51
CA ILE A 272 4.99 25.44 -0.09
C ILE A 272 4.28 24.78 1.09
N GLY A 273 4.29 23.45 1.13
CA GLY A 273 3.55 22.67 2.13
C GLY A 273 2.08 22.45 1.75
N VAL A 274 1.69 22.66 0.49
CA VAL A 274 0.31 22.51 0.04
C VAL A 274 0.05 21.03 -0.26
N PRO A 275 -0.95 20.39 0.35
CA PRO A 275 -1.23 18.97 0.10
C PRO A 275 -1.75 18.73 -1.32
N THR A 276 -1.26 17.66 -1.94
CA THR A 276 -1.77 17.12 -3.20
C THR A 276 -2.13 15.65 -3.03
N GLU A 277 -2.89 15.07 -3.98
CA GLU A 277 -3.30 13.68 -3.90
C GLU A 277 -2.09 12.75 -3.79
N HIS A 278 -1.08 12.97 -4.63
CA HIS A 278 0.09 12.11 -4.69
C HIS A 278 1.21 12.51 -3.71
N THR A 279 0.97 13.48 -2.82
CA THR A 279 1.87 13.78 -1.69
C THR A 279 2.09 12.55 -0.79
N LEU A 280 1.10 11.65 -0.71
CA LEU A 280 1.18 10.41 0.07
C LEU A 280 2.39 9.54 -0.31
N LEU A 281 2.88 9.64 -1.55
CA LEU A 281 4.03 8.88 -2.05
C LEU A 281 5.33 9.18 -1.31
N PHE A 282 5.40 10.29 -0.56
CA PHE A 282 6.60 10.73 0.13
C PHE A 282 6.50 10.53 1.65
N ILE A 283 7.60 10.08 2.24
CA ILE A 283 7.83 10.12 3.69
C ILE A 283 8.24 11.54 4.09
N SER A 284 9.01 12.22 3.22
CA SER A 284 9.35 13.63 3.39
C SER A 284 8.09 14.49 3.46
N HIS A 285 8.09 15.44 4.37
CA HIS A 285 6.93 16.32 4.57
C HIS A 285 6.71 17.20 3.32
N PRO A 286 5.47 17.56 2.95
CA PRO A 286 5.22 18.43 1.80
C PRO A 286 6.03 19.73 1.78
N ILE A 287 6.28 20.33 2.94
CA ILE A 287 7.17 21.50 3.05
C ILE A 287 8.59 21.20 2.52
N GLU A 288 9.16 20.03 2.83
CA GLU A 288 10.53 19.69 2.44
C GLU A 288 10.66 19.50 0.92
N TRP A 289 9.84 18.60 0.35
CA TRP A 289 10.02 18.24 -1.05
C TRP A 289 9.57 19.35 -2.00
N GLN A 290 8.51 20.09 -1.66
CA GLN A 290 8.05 21.23 -2.46
C GLN A 290 9.05 22.37 -2.42
N TYR A 291 9.66 22.63 -1.26
CA TYR A 291 10.75 23.60 -1.16
C TYR A 291 11.91 23.23 -2.09
N TYR A 292 12.35 21.97 -2.11
CA TYR A 292 13.45 21.57 -3.01
C TYR A 292 13.10 21.76 -4.48
N VAL A 293 11.89 21.37 -4.90
CA VAL A 293 11.43 21.58 -6.29
C VAL A 293 11.42 23.06 -6.65
N TRP A 294 10.83 23.90 -5.80
CA TRP A 294 10.78 25.35 -6.04
C TRP A 294 12.16 26.01 -6.03
N ASN A 295 13.00 25.65 -5.05
CA ASN A 295 14.32 26.23 -4.86
C ASN A 295 15.27 25.89 -6.02
N ASP A 296 15.28 24.62 -6.44
CA ASP A 296 16.19 24.14 -7.49
C ASP A 296 15.69 24.54 -8.89
N GLY A 297 14.37 24.57 -9.10
CA GLY A 297 13.76 24.87 -10.38
C GLY A 297 13.64 26.37 -10.68
N PHE A 298 13.18 27.17 -9.71
CA PHE A 298 12.66 28.51 -10.00
C PHE A 298 13.32 29.63 -9.20
N ARG A 299 13.65 29.41 -7.92
CA ARG A 299 14.05 30.50 -7.03
C ARG A 299 15.27 31.29 -7.50
N LYS A 300 16.27 30.61 -8.06
CA LYS A 300 17.52 31.23 -8.54
C LYS A 300 17.41 31.76 -9.98
N LYS A 301 16.25 31.64 -10.61
CA LYS A 301 16.01 32.07 -11.99
C LYS A 301 15.49 33.51 -11.98
N SER A 302 15.96 34.32 -12.93
CA SER A 302 15.44 35.67 -13.13
C SER A 302 14.01 35.60 -13.67
N LYS A 303 13.20 36.62 -13.35
CA LYS A 303 11.92 36.86 -14.04
C LYS A 303 12.17 36.85 -15.55
N GLY A 304 11.35 36.12 -16.30
CA GLY A 304 11.61 35.92 -17.72
C GLY A 304 12.13 34.53 -18.08
N SER A 305 12.79 33.86 -17.13
CA SER A 305 13.43 32.57 -17.39
C SER A 305 12.39 31.50 -17.71
N ILE A 306 12.73 30.67 -18.70
CA ILE A 306 11.98 29.47 -19.07
C ILE A 306 12.66 28.27 -18.39
N VAL A 307 11.84 27.40 -17.81
CA VAL A 307 12.26 26.12 -17.23
C VAL A 307 11.38 25.03 -17.81
N ARG A 308 11.99 23.99 -18.37
CA ARG A 308 11.26 22.86 -18.97
C ARG A 308 10.93 21.80 -17.93
N PHE A 309 9.83 21.08 -18.12
CA PHE A 309 9.42 20.01 -17.21
C PHE A 309 10.51 18.95 -17.01
N TRP A 310 11.20 18.53 -18.07
CA TRP A 310 12.26 17.52 -17.95
C TRP A 310 13.43 17.97 -17.05
N GLU A 311 13.73 19.28 -17.00
CA GLU A 311 14.74 19.83 -16.09
C GLU A 311 14.27 19.70 -14.63
N LEU A 312 13.02 20.08 -14.36
CA LEU A 312 12.36 19.95 -13.06
C LEU A 312 12.31 18.49 -12.60
N TYR A 313 11.93 17.60 -13.51
CA TYR A 313 11.89 16.17 -13.26
C TYR A 313 13.28 15.64 -12.90
N ASN A 314 14.33 16.07 -13.61
CA ASN A 314 15.70 15.70 -13.29
C ASN A 314 16.17 16.23 -11.92
N PHE A 315 15.84 17.47 -11.54
CA PHE A 315 16.12 17.98 -10.19
C PHE A 315 15.41 17.12 -9.13
N PHE A 316 14.14 16.80 -9.38
CA PHE A 316 13.31 15.99 -8.50
C PHE A 316 13.86 14.58 -8.32
N LEU A 317 14.22 13.89 -9.41
CA LEU A 317 14.88 12.58 -9.38
C LEU A 317 16.20 12.62 -8.59
N ARG A 318 17.05 13.63 -8.81
CA ARG A 318 18.33 13.78 -8.07
C ARG A 318 18.12 13.95 -6.57
N ARG A 319 17.09 14.71 -6.16
CA ARG A 319 16.74 14.88 -4.75
C ARG A 319 16.23 13.59 -4.12
N MET A 320 15.50 12.76 -4.89
CA MET A 320 15.07 11.43 -4.44
C MET A 320 16.24 10.46 -4.32
N SER A 321 17.08 10.34 -5.35
CA SER A 321 18.23 9.42 -5.34
C SER A 321 19.27 9.77 -4.26
N SER A 322 19.41 11.06 -3.95
CA SER A 322 20.30 11.55 -2.89
C SER A 322 19.68 11.50 -1.48
N GLY A 323 18.42 11.03 -1.35
CA GLY A 323 17.72 10.90 -0.09
C GLY A 323 17.29 12.22 0.57
N PHE A 324 17.28 13.33 -0.16
CA PHE A 324 16.68 14.59 0.30
C PHE A 324 15.15 14.54 0.27
N ILE A 325 14.60 13.83 -0.71
CA ILE A 325 13.17 13.51 -0.81
C ILE A 325 13.03 12.01 -0.59
N ARG A 326 12.55 11.60 0.58
CA ARG A 326 12.35 10.19 0.90
C ARG A 326 11.00 9.73 0.39
N CYS A 327 10.99 8.67 -0.41
CA CYS A 327 9.79 8.03 -0.92
C CYS A 327 9.30 6.94 0.03
N ARG A 328 7.99 6.68 0.02
CA ARG A 328 7.42 5.46 0.58
C ARG A 328 7.65 4.31 -0.39
N SER A 329 7.89 3.12 0.15
CA SER A 329 7.86 1.89 -0.62
C SER A 329 6.42 1.41 -0.74
N LEU A 330 5.81 1.61 -1.92
CA LEU A 330 4.42 1.23 -2.22
C LEU A 330 4.39 0.33 -3.46
N PRO A 331 4.74 -0.97 -3.35
CA PRO A 331 4.95 -1.84 -4.52
C PRO A 331 3.70 -2.09 -5.39
N LEU A 332 2.52 -1.79 -4.87
CA LEU A 332 1.23 -1.89 -5.56
C LEU A 332 0.81 -0.58 -6.27
N VAL A 333 1.62 0.48 -6.14
CA VAL A 333 1.40 1.77 -6.80
C VAL A 333 2.45 1.92 -7.90
N ARG A 334 2.02 2.41 -9.07
CA ARG A 334 2.91 2.64 -10.19
C ARG A 334 3.91 3.77 -9.88
N GLU A 335 5.15 3.59 -10.29
CA GLU A 335 6.21 4.56 -10.05
C GLU A 335 5.97 5.89 -10.79
N GLU A 336 5.30 5.83 -11.95
CA GLU A 336 4.90 7.02 -12.72
C GLU A 336 4.04 8.02 -11.90
N MET A 337 3.34 7.56 -10.85
CA MET A 337 2.53 8.43 -10.00
C MET A 337 3.36 9.51 -9.28
N LYS A 338 4.69 9.31 -9.12
CA LYS A 338 5.60 10.33 -8.59
C LYS A 338 5.74 11.52 -9.54
N VAL A 339 5.63 11.29 -10.85
CA VAL A 339 5.62 12.35 -11.87
C VAL A 339 4.34 13.17 -11.74
N GLU A 340 3.20 12.52 -11.51
CA GLU A 340 1.93 13.20 -11.27
C GLU A 340 1.99 14.07 -10.01
N ALA A 341 2.64 13.63 -8.93
CA ALA A 341 2.86 14.45 -7.74
C ALA A 341 3.63 15.77 -8.05
N LEU A 342 4.64 15.70 -8.92
CA LEU A 342 5.36 16.89 -9.38
C LEU A 342 4.44 17.80 -10.19
N LYS A 343 3.68 17.27 -11.15
CA LYS A 343 2.73 18.04 -11.97
C LYS A 343 1.67 18.74 -11.12
N GLU A 344 1.09 18.04 -10.13
CA GLU A 344 0.13 18.63 -9.20
C GLU A 344 0.70 19.84 -8.45
N TYR A 345 1.96 19.75 -8.03
CA TYR A 345 2.63 20.87 -7.38
C TYR A 345 2.90 22.04 -8.34
N LEU A 346 3.33 21.76 -9.57
CA LEU A 346 3.50 22.80 -10.59
C LEU A 346 2.17 23.49 -10.91
N MET A 347 1.06 22.76 -10.94
CA MET A 347 -0.28 23.35 -11.07
C MET A 347 -0.63 24.29 -9.92
N ILE A 348 -0.19 23.99 -8.69
CA ILE A 348 -0.35 24.91 -7.55
C ILE A 348 0.44 26.19 -7.80
N LEU A 349 1.71 26.08 -8.23
CA LEU A 349 2.54 27.24 -8.55
C LEU A 349 1.94 28.10 -9.67
N VAL A 350 1.36 27.48 -10.70
CA VAL A 350 0.63 28.16 -11.78
C VAL A 350 -0.58 28.91 -11.23
N LYS A 351 -1.43 28.24 -10.43
CA LYS A 351 -2.63 28.85 -9.83
C LYS A 351 -2.30 30.00 -8.88
N ARG A 352 -1.15 29.94 -8.20
CA ARG A 352 -0.65 30.98 -7.31
C ARG A 352 0.10 32.09 -8.05
N GLY A 353 0.22 32.00 -9.38
CA GLY A 353 0.89 33.00 -10.20
C GLY A 353 2.40 33.06 -9.99
N ILE A 354 3.01 32.02 -9.43
CA ILE A 354 4.47 31.91 -9.20
C ILE A 354 5.19 31.56 -10.52
N ILE A 355 4.54 30.76 -11.34
CA ILE A 355 4.98 30.40 -12.68
C ILE A 355 3.79 30.51 -13.64
N LYS A 356 4.07 30.59 -14.94
CA LYS A 356 3.05 30.52 -16.00
C LYS A 356 3.41 29.40 -16.95
N GLU A 357 2.49 28.47 -17.18
CA GLU A 357 2.66 27.45 -18.21
C GLU A 357 2.43 28.07 -19.60
N ILE A 358 3.33 27.81 -20.54
CA ILE A 358 3.23 28.32 -21.92
C ILE A 358 2.69 27.22 -22.84
N ARG A 359 3.58 26.47 -23.50
CA ARG A 359 3.30 25.35 -24.42
C ARG A 359 4.39 24.30 -24.22
N ASN A 360 4.08 23.03 -24.50
CA ASN A 360 5.04 21.91 -24.43
C ASN A 360 5.74 21.75 -23.05
N GLU A 361 4.98 21.87 -21.95
CA GLU A 361 5.51 21.71 -20.59
C GLU A 361 6.67 22.68 -20.24
N GLU A 362 6.65 23.88 -20.84
CA GLU A 362 7.55 24.99 -20.52
C GLU A 362 6.90 25.96 -19.54
N TYR A 363 7.62 26.29 -18.47
CA TYR A 363 7.17 27.17 -17.39
C TYR A 363 7.99 28.45 -17.33
N TYR A 364 7.30 29.59 -17.34
CA TYR A 364 7.87 30.92 -17.25
C TYR A 364 7.82 31.45 -15.82
N VAL A 365 8.92 31.98 -15.31
CA VAL A 365 8.99 32.59 -13.97
C VAL A 365 8.40 34.00 -14.00
N THR A 366 7.29 34.20 -13.28
CA THR A 366 6.49 35.45 -13.32
C THR A 366 7.11 36.61 -12.52
N GLY A 367 8.00 36.33 -11.56
CA GLY A 367 8.64 37.33 -10.70
C GLY A 367 9.84 36.78 -9.94
N THR A 368 10.60 37.66 -9.29
CA THR A 368 11.65 37.28 -8.35
C THR A 368 10.99 36.87 -7.03
N HIS A 369 11.03 35.57 -6.70
CA HIS A 369 10.40 35.02 -5.50
C HIS A 369 11.30 35.07 -4.26
N THR A 370 12.25 35.99 -4.25
CA THR A 370 13.00 36.38 -3.06
C THR A 370 12.19 37.45 -2.34
N LYS A 371 12.00 37.25 -1.03
CA LYS A 371 11.31 38.15 -0.09
C LYS A 371 11.26 39.62 -0.50
#